data_AF-A0A523FYY3-F1
#
_entry.id   AF-A0A523FYY3-F1
#
_cell.length_a   1.000
_cell.length_b   1.000
_cell.length_c   1.000
_cell.angle_alpha   90.00
_cell.angle_beta   90.00
_cell.angle_gamma   90.00
#
_symmetry.space_group_name_H-M   'P 1'
#
loop_
_entity.id
_entity.type
_entity.pdbx_description
1 polymer ?
#
loop_
_entity_poly.entity_id
_entity_poly.type
_entity_poly.pdbx_seq_one_letter_code
_entity_poly.pdbx_strand_id
1 'polypeptide(L)'
;MQRDPRICLAVCNPMAGWVVARGAQLFADAQLLDPGTPEWQHGMKIFRWQGSSAELGRAPTAPPNGQLLKVDPHRIVYTEHYLRKTGYAPRQIWRRDED
;
A
#
# COMPACT_ATOMS: atom_id res chain seq x y z
N MET A 1 10.68 4.31 11.40
CA MET A 1 10.00 5.39 10.65
C MET A 1 10.45 6.77 11.09
N GLN A 2 10.31 7.17 12.36
CA GLN A 2 10.71 8.52 12.79
C GLN A 2 12.20 8.86 12.62
N ARG A 3 13.11 7.89 12.83
CA ARG A 3 14.56 8.07 12.62
C ARG A 3 15.03 7.78 11.19
N ASP A 4 14.33 6.89 10.51
CA ASP A 4 14.57 6.49 9.12
C ASP A 4 13.21 6.20 8.48
N PRO A 5 12.77 7.02 7.51
CA PRO A 5 11.45 6.91 6.89
C PRO A 5 11.40 5.86 5.78
N ARG A 6 12.55 5.31 5.37
CA ARG A 6 12.63 4.36 4.25
C ARG A 6 11.97 3.05 4.63
N ILE A 7 11.04 2.59 3.79
CA ILE A 7 10.34 1.33 3.97
C ILE A 7 10.31 0.51 2.69
N CYS A 8 10.11 -0.80 2.87
CA CYS A 8 9.73 -1.72 1.83
C CYS A 8 8.40 -2.38 2.20
N LEU A 9 7.37 -2.19 1.38
CA LEU A 9 6.04 -2.77 1.55
C LEU A 9 5.81 -3.82 0.45
N ALA A 10 5.38 -5.02 0.81
CA ALA A 10 5.04 -6.06 -0.16
C ALA A 10 3.56 -6.44 -0.05
N VAL A 11 2.86 -6.43 -1.19
CA VAL A 11 1.50 -6.95 -1.34
C VAL A 11 1.60 -8.23 -2.15
N CYS A 12 1.23 -9.35 -1.53
CA CYS A 12 1.17 -10.64 -2.17
C CYS A 12 -0.30 -11.00 -2.43
N ASN A 13 -0.62 -11.45 -3.64
CA ASN A 13 -1.88 -12.14 -3.88
C ASN A 13 -1.62 -13.65 -3.66
N PRO A 14 -2.09 -14.23 -2.54
CA PRO A 14 -1.79 -15.62 -2.22
C PRO A 14 -2.32 -16.57 -3.30
N MET A 15 -1.48 -17.52 -3.66
CA MET A 15 -1.66 -18.46 -4.78
C MET A 15 -2.98 -19.25 -4.67
N ALA A 16 -3.80 -19.21 -5.72
CA ALA A 16 -4.94 -20.11 -5.91
C ALA A 16 -4.64 -21.13 -7.02
N GLY A 17 -4.10 -22.30 -6.64
CA GLY A 17 -3.86 -23.44 -7.52
C GLY A 17 -2.61 -23.34 -8.41
N TRP A 18 -2.61 -24.07 -9.53
CA TRP A 18 -1.50 -24.15 -10.52
C TRP A 18 -1.26 -22.82 -11.29
N VAL A 19 -1.84 -21.71 -10.84
CA VAL A 19 -1.86 -20.40 -11.52
C VAL A 19 -1.21 -19.31 -10.66
N VAL A 20 -0.11 -18.79 -11.22
CA VAL A 20 0.55 -17.48 -11.07
C VAL A 20 0.57 -16.79 -9.71
N ALA A 21 1.77 -16.73 -9.15
CA ALA A 21 2.18 -15.74 -8.18
C ALA A 21 2.12 -14.32 -8.79
N ARG A 22 1.30 -13.46 -8.17
CA ARG A 22 1.26 -12.02 -8.41
C ARG A 22 1.60 -11.27 -7.14
N GLY A 23 2.31 -10.18 -7.27
CA GLY A 23 2.59 -9.30 -6.14
C GLY A 23 3.25 -8.00 -6.56
N ALA A 24 3.22 -7.04 -5.65
CA ALA A 24 3.90 -5.77 -5.79
C ALA A 24 4.81 -5.55 -4.58
N GLN A 25 6.02 -5.07 -4.85
CA GLN A 25 6.95 -4.60 -3.83
C GLN A 25 7.21 -3.12 -4.06
N LEU A 26 6.90 -2.31 -3.06
CA LEU A 26 7.03 -0.86 -3.08
C LEU A 26 8.21 -0.47 -2.19
N PHE A 27 9.12 0.31 -2.74
CA PHE A 27 10.20 0.99 -2.03
C PHE A 27 9.80 2.45 -1.92
N ALA A 28 9.71 2.95 -0.69
CA ALA A 28 9.04 4.20 -0.39
C ALA A 28 9.69 4.91 0.79
N ASP A 29 9.43 6.20 0.89
CA ASP A 29 9.51 6.92 2.15
C ASP A 29 8.12 6.98 2.77
N ALA A 30 8.05 6.96 4.09
CA ALA A 30 6.78 6.92 4.77
C ALA A 30 6.72 7.84 5.99
N GLN A 31 5.55 8.43 6.15
CA GLN A 31 5.28 9.54 7.06
C GLN A 31 4.08 9.17 7.93
N LEU A 32 4.25 9.34 9.24
CA LEU A 32 3.14 9.27 10.18
C LEU A 32 2.45 10.63 10.20
N LEU A 33 1.13 10.62 9.99
CA LEU A 33 0.27 11.79 10.04
C LEU A 33 -0.47 11.78 11.38
N ASP A 34 -0.31 12.86 12.14
CA ASP A 34 -0.96 13.01 13.43
C ASP A 34 -2.44 13.37 13.26
N PRO A 35 -3.32 12.87 14.16
CA PRO A 35 -4.74 13.20 14.13
C PRO A 35 -5.00 14.70 14.14
N GLY A 36 -5.99 15.14 13.36
CA GLY A 36 -6.39 16.54 13.29
C GLY A 36 -5.61 17.40 12.28
N THR A 37 -4.46 16.94 11.77
CA THR A 37 -3.75 17.64 10.68
C THR A 37 -4.55 17.62 9.36
N PRO A 38 -4.41 18.61 8.47
CA PRO A 38 -5.12 18.65 7.19
C PRO A 38 -4.90 17.39 6.33
N GLU A 39 -3.67 16.88 6.30
CA GLU A 39 -3.27 15.68 5.57
C GLU A 39 -3.93 14.43 6.17
N TRP A 40 -4.00 14.35 7.50
CA TRP A 40 -4.71 13.27 8.18
C TRP A 40 -6.21 13.29 7.88
N GLN A 41 -6.83 14.49 7.92
CA GLN A 41 -8.25 14.65 7.60
C GLN A 41 -8.56 14.24 6.16
N HIS A 42 -7.66 14.55 5.22
CA HIS A 42 -7.77 14.07 3.85
C HIS A 42 -7.59 12.54 3.78
N GLY A 43 -6.57 12.01 4.45
CA GLY A 43 -6.29 10.57 4.52
C GLY A 43 -7.48 9.77 5.04
N MET A 44 -8.20 10.25 6.06
CA MET A 44 -9.39 9.59 6.61
C MET A 44 -10.59 9.56 5.64
N LYS A 45 -10.59 10.35 4.56
CA LYS A 45 -11.58 10.24 3.46
C LYS A 45 -11.28 9.09 2.50
N ILE A 46 -10.01 8.67 2.41
CA ILE A 46 -9.53 7.63 1.51
C ILE A 46 -9.41 6.29 2.23
N PHE A 47 -8.88 6.32 3.45
CA PHE A 47 -8.69 5.14 4.28
C PHE A 47 -10.04 4.56 4.69
N ARG A 48 -10.26 3.26 4.46
CA ARG A 48 -11.50 2.54 4.77
C ARG A 48 -11.65 2.23 6.27
N TRP A 49 -11.61 3.26 7.10
CA TRP A 49 -11.61 3.13 8.55
C TRP A 49 -12.91 2.54 9.12
N GLN A 50 -14.05 2.69 8.44
CA GLN A 50 -15.31 2.08 8.87
C GLN A 50 -15.24 0.55 8.79
N GLY A 51 -14.72 0.03 7.68
CA GLY A 51 -14.49 -1.40 7.51
C GLY A 51 -13.50 -1.95 8.53
N SER A 52 -12.37 -1.25 8.71
CA SER A 52 -11.39 -1.61 9.74
C SER A 52 -11.97 -1.55 11.16
N SER A 53 -12.85 -0.57 11.46
CA SER A 53 -13.52 -0.48 12.75
C SER A 53 -14.49 -1.65 12.96
N ALA A 54 -15.26 -2.03 11.94
CA ALA A 54 -16.15 -3.18 11.98
C ALA A 54 -15.39 -4.50 12.19
N GLU A 55 -14.27 -4.71 11.48
CA GLU A 55 -13.38 -5.86 11.66
C GLU A 55 -12.80 -5.94 13.08
N LEU A 56 -12.58 -4.79 13.71
CA LEU A 56 -12.11 -4.67 15.09
C LEU A 56 -13.25 -4.66 16.13
N GLY A 57 -14.50 -4.85 15.73
CA GLY A 57 -15.67 -4.84 16.62
C GLY A 57 -15.99 -3.48 17.24
N ARG A 58 -15.52 -2.37 16.64
CA ARG A 58 -15.76 -0.99 17.09
C ARG A 58 -16.91 -0.36 16.32
N ALA A 59 -17.68 0.49 16.98
CA ALA A 59 -18.75 1.24 16.34
C ALA A 59 -18.17 2.21 15.27
N PRO A 60 -18.61 2.14 14.00
CA PRO A 60 -18.07 2.97 12.91
C PRO A 60 -18.73 4.36 12.87
N THR A 61 -19.03 4.95 14.02
CA THR A 61 -19.77 6.22 14.13
C THR A 61 -18.86 7.43 14.03
N ALA A 62 -17.59 7.30 14.43
CA ALA A 62 -16.60 8.37 14.35
C ALA A 62 -15.24 7.82 13.88
N PRO A 63 -14.47 8.61 13.11
CA PRO A 63 -13.11 8.26 12.73
C PRO A 63 -12.25 7.94 13.97
N PRO A 64 -11.46 6.85 13.97
CA PRO A 64 -10.53 6.57 15.07
C PRO A 64 -9.48 7.68 15.18
N ASN A 65 -9.13 8.06 16.41
CA ASN A 65 -8.14 9.12 16.70
C ASN A 65 -6.67 8.62 16.63
N GLY A 66 -6.37 7.70 15.69
CA GLY A 66 -5.05 7.10 15.53
C GLY A 66 -4.21 7.77 14.44
N GLN A 67 -2.89 7.62 14.51
CA GLN A 67 -2.00 8.07 13.42
C GLN A 67 -2.30 7.32 12.12
N LEU A 68 -2.17 8.01 10.99
CA LEU A 68 -2.22 7.41 9.66
C LEU A 68 -0.83 7.30 9.08
N LEU A 69 -0.54 6.18 8.41
CA LEU A 69 0.70 6.01 7.68
C LEU A 69 0.52 6.37 6.20
N LYS A 70 1.16 7.44 5.75
CA LYS A 70 1.29 7.78 4.33
C LYS A 70 2.54 7.08 3.77
N VAL A 71 2.36 6.37 2.66
CA VAL A 71 3.45 5.69 1.92
C VAL A 71 3.63 6.37 0.59
N ASP A 72 4.83 6.88 0.32
CA ASP A 72 5.16 7.61 -0.90
C ASP A 72 6.21 6.84 -1.73
N PRO A 73 5.79 5.97 -2.67
CA PRO A 73 6.68 5.05 -3.37
C PRO A 73 7.51 5.75 -4.45
N HIS A 74 8.81 5.51 -4.45
CA HIS A 74 9.73 5.95 -5.50
C HIS A 74 10.17 4.80 -6.42
N ARG A 75 9.97 3.54 -6.03
CA ARG A 75 10.13 2.38 -6.91
C ARG A 75 9.07 1.32 -6.64
N ILE A 76 8.43 0.84 -7.68
CA ILE A 76 7.44 -0.24 -7.62
C ILE A 76 7.94 -1.38 -8.50
N VAL A 77 8.02 -2.57 -7.91
CA VAL A 77 8.33 -3.82 -8.62
C VAL A 77 7.08 -4.67 -8.62
N TYR A 78 6.41 -4.78 -9.76
CA TYR A 78 5.29 -5.69 -9.93
C TYR A 78 5.77 -6.98 -10.57
N THR A 79 5.32 -8.10 -10.02
CA THR A 79 5.60 -9.43 -10.55
C THR A 79 4.28 -10.10 -10.89
N GLU A 80 4.16 -10.56 -12.13
CA GLU A 80 3.09 -11.41 -12.61
C GLU A 80 3.62 -12.42 -13.62
N HIS A 81 3.68 -13.69 -13.23
CA HIS A 81 4.28 -14.74 -14.06
C HIS A 81 3.51 -15.01 -15.37
N TYR A 82 2.21 -14.69 -15.45
CA TYR A 82 1.43 -14.92 -16.67
C TYR A 82 1.69 -13.92 -17.79
N LEU A 83 2.33 -12.79 -17.51
CA LEU A 83 2.75 -11.84 -18.53
C LEU A 83 3.64 -12.51 -19.61
N ARG A 84 4.37 -13.57 -19.24
CA ARG A 84 5.15 -14.39 -20.19
C ARG A 84 4.29 -15.03 -21.29
N LYS A 85 3.03 -15.37 -20.99
CA LYS A 85 2.12 -15.98 -21.98
C LYS A 85 1.71 -15.00 -23.07
N THR A 86 1.77 -13.70 -22.78
CA THR A 86 1.43 -12.62 -23.69
C THR A 86 2.68 -11.93 -24.25
N GLY A 87 3.86 -12.51 -24.08
CA GLY A 87 5.13 -12.01 -24.63
C GLY A 87 5.82 -10.94 -23.78
N TYR A 88 5.32 -10.63 -22.58
CA TYR A 88 5.89 -9.61 -21.71
C TYR A 88 6.79 -10.21 -20.63
N ALA A 89 7.71 -9.38 -20.12
CA ALA A 89 8.50 -9.74 -18.96
C ALA A 89 7.61 -9.96 -17.73
N PRO A 90 7.87 -10.99 -16.90
CA PRO A 90 7.07 -11.26 -15.69
C PRO A 90 7.25 -10.20 -14.60
N ARG A 91 8.29 -9.36 -14.71
CA ARG A 91 8.61 -8.31 -13.75
C ARG A 91 8.57 -6.98 -14.46
N GLN A 92 7.78 -6.07 -13.93
CA GLN A 92 7.65 -4.68 -14.36
C GLN A 92 8.21 -3.80 -13.25
N ILE A 93 9.04 -2.83 -13.61
CA ILE A 93 9.70 -1.93 -12.65
C ILE A 93 9.36 -0.51 -13.06
N TRP A 94 8.72 0.22 -12.16
CA TRP A 94 8.49 1.65 -12.30
C TRP A 94 9.34 2.38 -11.28
N ARG A 95 9.97 3.47 -11.71
CA ARG A 95 10.60 4.44 -10.81
C ARG A 95 9.90 5.77 -10.98
N ARG A 96 9.82 6.52 -9.89
CA ARG A 96 9.41 7.92 -9.95
C ARG A 96 10.40 8.65 -10.87
N ASP A 97 9.88 9.43 -11.79
CA ASP A 97 10.64 10.26 -12.74
C ASP A 97 11.37 9.51 -13.88
N GLU A 98 11.08 8.21 -14.11
CA GLU A 98 11.44 7.52 -15.35
C GLU A 98 10.22 7.50 -16.30
N ASP A 99 10.36 8.13 -17.47
CA ASP A 99 9.44 8.01 -18.63
C ASP A 99 9.86 6.85 -19.54
#